data_AF-A0A1J5RGI4-F1
#
_entry.id   AF-A0A1J5RGI4-F1
#
_cell.length_a   1.000
_cell.length_b   1.000
_cell.length_c   1.000
_cell.angle_alpha   90.00
_cell.angle_beta   90.00
_cell.angle_gamma   90.00
#
_symmetry.space_group_name_H-M   'P 1'
#
loop_
_entity.id
_entity.type
_entity.pdbx_description
1 polymer ?
#
loop_
_entity_poly.entity_id
_entity_poly.type
_entity_poly.pdbx_seq_one_letter_code
_entity_poly.pdbx_strand_id
1 'polypeptide(L)'
;MRPRGLHRLWLMGLLLAGPALAEDTRQLATLPLPAQETLRQEMLNNLIALNEILTLVATDKLKEAGAIAEQQLGLSAQGRHRDKPFEARPGPHMPPAMHALGMEGHRAASEFAKAAQAGERDRAQALLPNLTGACVNCHASWRIR
;
A
#
# COMPACT_ATOMS: atom_id res chain seq x y z
N MET A 1 50.94 53.78 24.55
CA MET A 1 51.61 52.52 24.14
C MET A 1 50.57 51.58 23.55
N ARG A 2 50.79 51.12 22.31
CA ARG A 2 49.88 50.23 21.55
C ARG A 2 50.65 48.93 21.27
N PRO A 3 50.11 47.75 21.61
CA PRO A 3 50.41 46.53 20.86
C PRO A 3 49.14 46.14 20.06
N ARG A 4 49.22 46.06 18.72
CA ARG A 4 49.62 44.84 17.97
C ARG A 4 48.77 43.66 18.45
N GLY A 5 47.65 43.37 17.83
CA GLY A 5 47.59 42.77 16.50
C GLY A 5 47.48 41.26 16.67
N LEU A 6 46.26 40.72 16.60
CA LEU A 6 46.04 39.29 16.41
C LEU A 6 44.84 39.15 15.46
N HIS A 7 45.14 39.30 14.17
CA HIS A 7 44.38 38.60 13.14
C HIS A 7 44.60 37.10 13.32
N ARG A 8 43.62 36.30 12.88
CA ARG A 8 43.53 34.83 12.90
C ARG A 8 42.90 34.35 14.21
N LEU A 9 41.84 33.55 14.25
CA LEU A 9 41.37 32.56 13.29
C LEU A 9 39.84 32.60 13.21
N TRP A 10 39.30 32.92 12.03
CA TRP A 10 37.98 32.39 11.65
C TRP A 10 38.21 30.93 11.23
N LEU A 11 38.11 30.00 12.19
CA LEU A 11 37.99 28.58 11.87
C LEU A 11 36.57 28.34 11.37
N MET A 12 36.45 28.38 10.04
CA MET A 12 35.29 27.97 9.28
C MET A 12 35.00 26.51 9.63
N GLY A 13 33.99 26.29 10.47
CA GLY A 13 33.44 24.96 10.74
C GLY A 13 32.78 24.45 9.46
N LEU A 14 33.51 23.65 8.69
CA LEU A 14 32.95 22.91 7.56
C LEU A 14 32.03 21.83 8.12
N LEU A 15 30.74 22.14 8.24
CA LEU A 15 29.70 21.15 8.47
C LEU A 15 29.73 20.14 7.32
N LEU A 16 30.27 18.95 7.61
CA LEU A 16 30.10 17.75 6.79
C LEU A 16 28.62 17.38 6.82
N ALA A 17 27.83 18.02 5.96
CA ALA A 17 26.49 17.56 5.63
C ALA A 17 26.62 16.30 4.76
N GLY A 18 26.87 15.16 5.40
CA GLY A 18 26.63 13.87 4.76
C GLY A 18 25.14 13.76 4.41
N PRO A 19 24.76 13.04 3.34
CA PRO A 19 23.36 12.77 3.09
C PRO A 19 22.83 12.02 4.30
N ALA A 20 21.91 12.61 5.04
CA ALA A 20 21.09 11.86 5.98
C ALA A 20 20.26 10.90 5.12
N LEU A 21 20.71 9.64 5.03
CA LEU A 21 19.83 8.57 4.58
C LEU A 21 18.72 8.53 5.62
N ALA A 22 17.56 9.08 5.27
CA ALA A 22 16.39 9.01 6.12
C ALA A 22 16.12 7.53 6.41
N GLU A 23 16.21 7.14 7.68
CA GLU A 23 15.92 5.78 8.10
C GLU A 23 14.47 5.45 7.74
N ASP A 24 14.24 4.27 7.17
CA ASP A 24 12.88 3.80 6.91
C ASP A 24 12.24 3.43 8.25
N THR A 25 11.39 4.32 8.75
CA THR A 25 10.73 4.19 10.06
C THR A 25 9.56 3.19 10.06
N ARG A 26 9.28 2.54 8.93
CA ARG A 26 8.20 1.55 8.83
C ARG A 26 8.54 0.27 9.57
N GLN A 27 7.50 -0.37 10.08
CA GLN A 27 7.61 -1.63 10.79
C GLN A 27 7.96 -2.76 9.82
N LEU A 28 8.97 -3.56 10.15
CA LEU A 28 9.31 -4.75 9.37
C LEU A 28 8.34 -5.88 9.75
N ALA A 29 7.53 -6.33 8.79
CA ALA A 29 6.75 -7.55 8.92
C ALA A 29 7.65 -8.76 8.62
N THR A 30 7.96 -9.55 9.65
CA THR A 30 8.82 -10.74 9.53
C THR A 30 8.06 -11.91 8.91
N LEU A 31 7.91 -11.89 7.59
CA LEU A 31 7.29 -12.95 6.80
C LEU A 31 8.35 -13.95 6.28
N PRO A 32 8.05 -15.27 6.20
CA PRO A 32 8.88 -16.20 5.45
C PRO A 32 9.05 -15.74 4.00
N LEU A 33 10.22 -15.99 3.39
CA LEU A 33 10.53 -15.60 2.01
C LEU A 33 9.42 -16.00 1.01
N PRO A 34 8.90 -17.26 1.00
CA PRO A 34 7.82 -17.63 0.09
C PRO A 34 6.53 -16.81 0.24
N ALA A 35 6.21 -16.38 1.47
CA ALA A 35 5.06 -15.52 1.75
C ALA A 35 5.32 -14.08 1.28
N GLN A 36 6.53 -13.54 1.43
CA GLN A 36 6.90 -12.23 0.88
C GLN A 36 6.73 -12.19 -0.64
N GLU A 37 7.23 -13.21 -1.34
CA GLU A 37 7.10 -13.33 -2.79
C GLU A 37 5.63 -13.38 -3.22
N THR A 38 4.83 -14.20 -2.54
CA THR A 38 3.40 -14.31 -2.82
C THR A 38 2.68 -12.98 -2.60
N LEU A 39 2.92 -12.32 -1.46
CA LEU A 39 2.34 -11.02 -1.16
C LEU A 39 2.75 -9.94 -2.17
N ARG A 40 4.02 -9.93 -2.60
CA ARG A 40 4.50 -8.97 -3.59
C ARG A 40 3.81 -9.13 -4.94
N GLN A 41 3.58 -10.38 -5.37
CA GLN A 41 2.83 -10.64 -6.60
C GLN A 41 1.36 -10.27 -6.44
N GLU A 42 0.76 -10.55 -5.28
CA GLU A 42 -0.62 -10.13 -4.97
C GLU A 42 -0.78 -8.61 -5.03
N MET A 43 0.14 -7.84 -4.43
CA MET A 43 0.14 -6.38 -4.51
C MET A 43 0.25 -5.87 -5.95
N LEU A 44 1.09 -6.49 -6.80
CA LEU A 44 1.19 -6.12 -8.21
C LEU A 44 -0.11 -6.41 -8.98
N ASN A 45 -0.70 -7.58 -8.77
CA ASN A 45 -1.98 -7.95 -9.39
C ASN A 45 -3.11 -7.01 -8.94
N ASN A 46 -3.10 -6.60 -7.66
CA ASN A 46 -4.07 -5.65 -7.14
C ASN A 46 -3.93 -4.27 -7.81
N LEU A 47 -2.70 -3.81 -8.08
CA LEU A 47 -2.47 -2.56 -8.83
C LEU A 47 -2.98 -2.65 -10.28
N ILE A 48 -2.80 -3.78 -10.94
CA ILE A 48 -3.34 -4.02 -12.30
C ILE A 48 -4.86 -3.95 -12.28
N ALA A 49 -5.51 -4.66 -11.35
CA ALA A 49 -6.96 -4.65 -11.20
C ALA A 49 -7.49 -3.25 -10.87
N LEU A 50 -6.81 -2.49 -10.00
CA LEU A 50 -7.17 -1.12 -9.69
C LEU A 50 -7.14 -0.23 -10.93
N ASN A 51 -6.08 -0.31 -11.75
CA ASN A 51 -5.99 0.46 -12.98
C ASN A 51 -7.11 0.12 -13.97
N GLU A 52 -7.48 -1.16 -14.07
CA GLU A 52 -8.62 -1.61 -14.88
C GLU A 52 -9.95 -1.04 -14.36
N ILE A 53 -10.20 -1.12 -13.04
CA ILE A 53 -11.39 -0.55 -12.39
C ILE A 53 -11.49 0.96 -12.70
N LEU A 54 -10.40 1.71 -12.53
CA LEU A 54 -10.37 3.15 -12.81
C LEU A 54 -10.64 3.47 -14.29
N THR A 55 -10.09 2.66 -15.20
CA THR A 55 -10.33 2.80 -16.65
C THR A 55 -11.80 2.55 -17.00
N LEU A 56 -12.42 1.53 -16.40
CA LEU A 56 -13.83 1.21 -16.60
C LEU A 56 -14.74 2.30 -16.04
N VAL A 57 -14.43 2.83 -14.85
CA VAL A 57 -15.15 3.97 -14.26
C VAL A 57 -15.05 5.20 -15.15
N ALA A 58 -13.85 5.52 -15.65
CA ALA A 58 -13.62 6.67 -16.54
C ALA A 58 -14.36 6.56 -17.89
N THR A 59 -14.73 5.33 -18.30
CA THR A 59 -15.45 5.05 -19.54
C THR A 59 -16.92 4.68 -19.32
N ASP A 60 -17.47 5.01 -18.14
CA ASP A 60 -18.88 4.80 -17.75
C ASP A 60 -19.33 3.32 -17.71
N LYS A 61 -18.37 2.40 -17.59
CA LYS A 61 -18.60 0.95 -17.52
C LYS A 61 -18.68 0.45 -16.07
N LEU A 62 -19.57 1.04 -15.26
CA LEU A 62 -19.59 0.77 -13.82
C LEU A 62 -19.89 -0.68 -13.44
N LYS A 63 -20.81 -1.35 -14.14
CA LYS A 63 -21.13 -2.76 -13.82
C LYS A 63 -19.92 -3.68 -14.02
N GLU A 64 -19.16 -3.44 -15.10
CA GLU A 64 -17.89 -4.15 -15.38
C GLU A 64 -16.86 -3.80 -14.28
N ALA A 65 -16.71 -2.52 -13.93
CA ALA A 65 -15.80 -2.09 -12.87
C ALA A 65 -16.10 -2.77 -11.52
N GLY A 66 -17.38 -2.85 -11.16
CA GLY A 66 -17.81 -3.52 -9.94
C GLY A 66 -17.57 -5.04 -9.97
N ALA A 67 -17.74 -5.69 -11.12
CA ALA A 67 -17.42 -7.11 -11.27
C ALA A 67 -15.92 -7.38 -11.06
N ILE A 68 -15.04 -6.58 -11.68
CA ILE A 68 -13.59 -6.69 -11.50
C ILE A 68 -13.19 -6.40 -10.05
N ALA A 69 -13.76 -5.36 -9.43
CA ALA A 69 -13.49 -5.04 -8.04
C ALA A 69 -13.82 -6.20 -7.10
N GLU A 70 -15.00 -6.82 -7.22
CA GLU A 70 -15.36 -7.96 -6.38
C GLU A 70 -14.47 -9.18 -6.65
N GLN A 71 -14.25 -9.51 -7.93
CA GLN A 71 -13.52 -10.71 -8.31
C GLN A 71 -12.05 -10.66 -7.92
N GLN A 72 -11.39 -9.50 -8.05
CA GLN A 72 -9.94 -9.38 -7.89
C GLN A 72 -9.53 -8.82 -6.54
N LEU A 73 -10.33 -7.93 -5.95
CA LEU A 73 -9.99 -7.19 -4.75
C LEU A 73 -10.97 -7.43 -3.60
N GLY A 74 -12.23 -7.79 -3.89
CA GLY A 74 -13.29 -7.93 -2.90
C GLY A 74 -13.15 -9.14 -1.97
N LEU A 75 -14.16 -9.34 -1.14
CA LEU A 75 -14.27 -10.49 -0.23
C LEU A 75 -14.22 -11.83 -0.97
N SER A 76 -14.69 -11.90 -2.22
CA SER A 76 -14.58 -13.11 -3.05
C SER A 76 -13.12 -13.48 -3.39
N ALA A 77 -12.20 -12.51 -3.40
CA ALA A 77 -10.77 -12.74 -3.58
C ALA A 77 -10.04 -13.12 -2.29
N GLN A 78 -10.69 -12.99 -1.13
CA GLN A 78 -10.09 -13.29 0.16
C GLN A 78 -9.67 -14.77 0.24
N GLY A 79 -8.45 -15.01 0.72
CA GLY A 79 -7.95 -16.38 0.90
C GLY A 79 -7.61 -17.08 -0.41
N ARG A 80 -7.41 -16.35 -1.53
CA ARG A 80 -6.97 -16.89 -2.83
C ARG A 80 -5.65 -17.67 -2.82
N HIS A 81 -4.95 -17.70 -1.69
CA HIS A 81 -3.69 -18.40 -1.47
C HIS A 81 -3.81 -19.59 -0.50
N ARG A 82 -5.02 -19.97 -0.10
CA ARG A 82 -5.27 -21.08 0.86
C ARG A 82 -4.77 -22.44 0.40
N ASP A 83 -4.58 -22.62 -0.90
CA ASP A 83 -4.11 -23.84 -1.56
C ASP A 83 -2.58 -23.94 -1.59
N LYS A 84 -1.85 -22.84 -1.41
CA LYS A 84 -0.38 -22.84 -1.33
C LYS A 84 0.12 -23.58 -0.08
N PRO A 85 1.39 -24.03 -0.04
CA PRO A 85 2.05 -24.46 1.20
C PRO A 85 1.96 -23.37 2.29
N PHE A 86 1.86 -23.75 3.57
CA PHE A 86 1.64 -22.81 4.69
C PHE A 86 2.65 -21.65 4.72
N GLU A 87 3.94 -21.94 4.50
CA GLU A 87 5.03 -20.94 4.44
C GLU A 87 4.89 -19.92 3.31
N ALA A 88 4.09 -20.23 2.28
CA ALA A 88 3.84 -19.33 1.15
C ALA A 88 2.52 -18.57 1.26
N ARG A 89 1.74 -18.75 2.33
CA ARG A 89 0.47 -18.05 2.55
C ARG A 89 0.73 -16.74 3.29
N PRO A 90 0.51 -15.54 2.71
CA PRO A 90 0.84 -14.29 3.40
C PRO A 90 0.05 -14.09 4.70
N GLY A 91 -1.27 -14.28 4.66
CA GLY A 91 -2.18 -13.93 5.75
C GLY A 91 -1.80 -14.49 7.14
N PRO A 92 -1.54 -15.80 7.28
CA PRO A 92 -1.15 -16.40 8.56
C PRO A 92 0.13 -15.85 9.19
N HIS A 93 1.03 -15.26 8.40
CA HIS A 93 2.32 -14.74 8.87
C HIS A 93 2.30 -13.23 9.11
N MET A 94 1.26 -12.52 8.65
CA MET A 94 1.16 -11.07 8.85
C MET A 94 0.92 -10.72 10.33
N PRO A 95 1.54 -9.64 10.84
CA PRO A 95 1.14 -9.05 12.12
C PRO A 95 -0.36 -8.73 12.13
N PRO A 96 -1.08 -8.87 13.25
CA PRO A 96 -2.53 -8.70 13.30
C PRO A 96 -3.02 -7.36 12.72
N ALA A 97 -2.31 -6.26 12.99
CA ALA A 97 -2.65 -4.95 12.45
C ALA A 97 -2.47 -4.87 10.92
N MET A 98 -1.41 -5.49 10.36
CA MET A 98 -1.20 -5.57 8.92
C MET A 98 -2.29 -6.43 8.25
N HIS A 99 -2.62 -7.58 8.84
CA HIS A 99 -3.67 -8.46 8.34
C HIS A 99 -5.03 -7.75 8.31
N ALA A 100 -5.35 -6.97 9.37
CA ALA A 100 -6.58 -6.19 9.44
C ALA A 100 -6.71 -5.16 8.31
N LEU A 101 -5.60 -4.53 7.89
CA LEU A 101 -5.60 -3.61 6.73
C LEU A 101 -5.97 -4.34 5.43
N GLY A 102 -5.43 -5.55 5.20
CA GLY A 102 -5.79 -6.36 4.04
C GLY A 102 -7.27 -6.76 4.04
N MET A 103 -7.78 -7.17 5.21
CA MET A 103 -9.20 -7.47 5.41
C MET A 103 -10.11 -6.26 5.13
N GLU A 104 -9.69 -5.07 5.54
CA GLU A 104 -10.44 -3.85 5.27
C GLU A 104 -10.44 -3.49 3.78
N GLY A 105 -9.31 -3.68 3.09
CA GLY A 105 -9.23 -3.52 1.64
C GLY A 105 -10.24 -4.41 0.89
N HIS A 106 -10.37 -5.68 1.30
CA HIS A 106 -11.38 -6.57 0.73
C HIS A 106 -12.81 -6.07 0.93
N ARG A 107 -13.15 -5.57 2.13
CA ARG A 107 -14.48 -5.03 2.41
C ARG A 107 -14.78 -3.77 1.59
N ALA A 108 -13.82 -2.85 1.51
CA ALA A 108 -13.93 -1.62 0.73
C ALA A 108 -14.17 -1.90 -0.76
N ALA A 109 -13.43 -2.87 -1.33
CA ALA A 109 -13.61 -3.29 -2.71
C ALA A 109 -15.00 -3.91 -2.95
N SER A 110 -15.50 -4.74 -2.03
CA SER A 110 -16.85 -5.29 -2.11
C SER A 110 -17.95 -4.24 -1.95
N GLU A 111 -17.73 -3.20 -1.14
CA GLU A 111 -18.67 -2.10 -1.02
C GLU A 111 -18.76 -1.29 -2.31
N PHE A 112 -17.61 -0.92 -2.88
CA PHE A 112 -17.55 -0.28 -4.20
C PHE A 112 -18.23 -1.16 -5.26
N ALA A 113 -17.94 -2.46 -5.28
CA ALA A 113 -18.51 -3.39 -6.24
C ALA A 113 -20.04 -3.41 -6.22
N LYS A 114 -20.64 -3.44 -5.03
CA LYS A 114 -22.10 -3.40 -4.84
C LYS A 114 -22.71 -2.12 -5.40
N ALA A 115 -22.14 -0.95 -5.06
CA ALA A 115 -22.62 0.33 -5.56
C ALA A 115 -22.50 0.43 -7.10
N ALA A 116 -21.37 0.01 -7.65
CA ALA A 116 -21.10 0.06 -9.08
C ALA A 116 -22.01 -0.89 -9.88
N GLN A 117 -22.25 -2.10 -9.39
CA GLN A 117 -23.17 -3.07 -10.01
C GLN A 117 -24.64 -2.64 -9.94
N ALA A 118 -25.03 -1.95 -8.87
CA ALA A 118 -26.35 -1.34 -8.72
C ALA A 118 -26.56 -0.12 -9.64
N GLY A 119 -25.50 0.39 -10.29
CA GLY A 119 -25.56 1.59 -11.11
C GLY A 119 -25.60 2.89 -10.30
N GLU A 120 -25.26 2.84 -9.01
CA GLU A 120 -25.24 4.00 -8.11
C GLU A 120 -23.99 4.85 -8.37
N ARG A 121 -23.97 5.60 -9.49
CA ARG A 121 -22.80 6.35 -9.99
C ARG A 121 -22.12 7.22 -8.93
N ASP A 122 -22.89 8.10 -8.28
CA ASP A 122 -22.35 9.07 -7.33
C ASP A 122 -21.77 8.37 -6.09
N ARG A 123 -22.43 7.30 -5.63
CA ARG A 123 -21.93 6.49 -4.52
C ARG A 123 -20.67 5.72 -4.90
N ALA A 124 -20.65 5.08 -6.06
CA ALA A 124 -19.47 4.36 -6.55
C ALA A 124 -18.27 5.33 -6.69
N GLN A 125 -18.51 6.55 -7.17
CA GLN A 125 -17.49 7.59 -7.25
C GLN A 125 -16.99 8.03 -5.87
N ALA A 126 -17.88 8.22 -4.90
CA ALA A 126 -17.52 8.55 -3.52
C ALA A 126 -16.68 7.45 -2.82
N LEU A 127 -16.82 6.20 -3.26
CA LEU A 127 -16.08 5.06 -2.72
C LEU A 127 -14.70 4.82 -3.38
N LEU A 128 -14.38 5.49 -4.48
CA LEU A 128 -13.09 5.30 -5.18
C LEU A 128 -11.85 5.47 -4.28
N PRO A 129 -11.78 6.47 -3.37
CA PRO A 129 -10.62 6.60 -2.47
C PRO A 129 -10.42 5.38 -1.56
N ASN A 130 -11.50 4.65 -1.25
CA ASN A 130 -11.42 3.48 -0.36
C ASN A 130 -10.70 2.31 -1.03
N LEU A 131 -10.68 2.23 -2.37
CA LEU A 131 -9.98 1.18 -3.12
C LEU A 131 -8.45 1.22 -2.95
N THR A 132 -7.89 2.39 -2.60
CA THR A 132 -6.44 2.55 -2.36
C THR A 132 -6.10 2.69 -0.88
N GLY A 133 -7.09 2.83 0.01
CA GLY A 133 -6.87 3.07 1.44
C GLY A 133 -5.98 2.02 2.10
N ALA A 134 -6.24 0.72 1.84
CA ALA A 134 -5.41 -0.36 2.36
C ALA A 134 -3.98 -0.32 1.80
N CYS A 135 -3.80 0.02 0.52
CA CYS A 135 -2.49 0.19 -0.10
C CYS A 135 -1.71 1.30 0.61
N VAL A 136 -2.30 2.50 0.74
CA VAL A 136 -1.68 3.66 1.38
C VAL A 136 -1.29 3.35 2.83
N ASN A 137 -2.23 2.81 3.61
CA ASN A 137 -1.99 2.53 5.03
C ASN A 137 -0.95 1.43 5.24
N CYS A 138 -0.97 0.38 4.41
CA CYS A 138 0.03 -0.68 4.48
C CYS A 138 1.41 -0.15 4.11
N HIS A 139 1.55 0.57 2.99
CA HIS A 139 2.83 1.08 2.53
C HIS A 139 3.40 2.21 3.40
N ALA A 140 2.55 2.95 4.12
CA ALA A 140 2.97 3.96 5.09
C ALA A 140 3.44 3.35 6.43
N SER A 141 2.97 2.15 6.77
CA SER A 141 3.23 1.55 8.09
C SER A 141 4.23 0.40 8.05
N TRP A 142 4.28 -0.33 6.93
CA TRP A 142 4.97 -1.62 6.84
C TRP A 142 5.98 -1.67 5.70
N ARG A 143 7.05 -2.41 5.95
CA ARG A 143 7.93 -2.97 4.94
C ARG A 143 7.99 -4.49 5.14
N ILE A 144 8.19 -5.22 4.05
CA ILE A 144 8.30 -6.70 4.07
C ILE A 144 9.74 -7.16 3.84
N ARG A 145 10.66 -6.23 3.60
CA ARG A 145 12.09 -6.41 3.31
C ARG A 145 12.88 -5.24 3.87
#